data_AF-A0A4D6FHD2-F1
#
_entry.id   AF-A0A4D6FHD2-F1
#
_cell.length_a   1.000
_cell.length_b   1.000
_cell.length_c   1.000
_cell.angle_alpha   90.00
_cell.angle_beta   90.00
_cell.angle_gamma   90.00
#
_symmetry.space_group_name_H-M   'P 1'
#
loop_
_entity.id
_entity.type
_entity.pdbx_description
1 polymer ?
#
loop_
_entity_poly.entity_id
_entity_poly.type
_entity_poly.pdbx_seq_one_letter_code
_entity_poly.pdbx_strand_id
1 'polypeptide(L)'
;MNKNNNLTPPTINKNTSIVTNESNDLKNIDNYPSNLELTSILSLYKPKSMAKLLAEWSIPTVSKEIVVWGTHFELGIGRPISSPKYLSHLYTLTPYQFSVIIGLMLSDGWTNIGKTSRNINARFGLKQSIKHFPFLWKVFLILGNLCGSTPTLTKTIMRGKLFYSLQLQTRAMPCLTIIHNMFYKDGKIVPKDIYEYLNPICLAFWIMGDGSYQSSGSLKLCTDSYTYAEVLLLMNVLIIRYGIECWPIEQNKNQYRIFISKKSMDTLRKIVTPHMEPCFLYKIHL
;
A
#
# COMPACT_ATOMS: atom_id res chain seq x y z
N MET A 1 65.20 30.62 -11.73
CA MET A 1 66.41 29.77 -11.84
C MET A 1 66.12 28.49 -11.07
N ASN A 2 66.26 27.36 -11.76
CA ASN A 2 66.28 25.95 -11.31
C ASN A 2 65.13 25.40 -10.45
N LYS A 3 64.31 24.44 -10.93
CA LYS A 3 64.63 23.03 -11.28
C LYS A 3 65.22 22.31 -10.06
N ASN A 4 64.65 21.23 -9.53
CA ASN A 4 64.53 19.88 -10.09
C ASN A 4 64.29 18.98 -8.84
N ASN A 5 63.74 17.77 -8.82
CA ASN A 5 63.57 16.71 -9.81
C ASN A 5 62.89 15.54 -9.04
N ASN A 6 62.01 14.72 -9.61
CA ASN A 6 62.32 13.48 -10.37
C ASN A 6 60.97 12.71 -10.41
N LEU A 7 60.52 11.99 -11.44
CA LEU A 7 61.21 11.18 -12.44
C LEU A 7 60.47 11.16 -13.78
N THR A 8 61.24 10.77 -14.79
CA THR A 8 61.05 10.71 -16.25
C THR A 8 60.38 9.40 -16.77
N PRO A 9 60.03 9.34 -18.09
CA PRO A 9 58.91 8.61 -18.70
C PRO A 9 59.37 7.34 -19.49
N PRO A 10 58.60 6.69 -20.41
CA PRO A 10 58.38 7.22 -21.78
C PRO A 10 57.07 6.86 -22.54
N THR A 11 56.77 7.78 -23.46
CA THR A 11 56.06 7.79 -24.77
C THR A 11 55.51 6.54 -25.50
N ILE A 12 54.20 6.61 -25.86
CA ILE A 12 53.51 6.61 -27.19
C ILE A 12 54.38 6.21 -28.43
N ASN A 13 53.94 5.52 -29.51
CA ASN A 13 52.71 5.62 -30.32
C ASN A 13 52.78 4.66 -31.53
N LYS A 14 51.64 4.22 -32.09
CA LYS A 14 51.22 4.49 -33.49
C LYS A 14 50.08 3.60 -34.02
N ASN A 15 49.08 4.31 -34.57
CA ASN A 15 48.20 3.98 -35.71
C ASN A 15 47.05 2.97 -35.41
N THR A 16 45.78 3.22 -35.76
CA THR A 16 45.25 3.96 -36.93
C THR A 16 43.78 4.36 -36.69
N SER A 17 43.39 5.51 -37.24
CA SER A 17 42.07 6.15 -37.38
C SER A 17 41.04 5.30 -38.18
N ILE A 18 39.71 5.50 -38.26
CA ILE A 18 38.88 6.71 -38.53
C ILE A 18 37.37 6.40 -38.23
N VAL A 19 36.52 7.44 -38.01
CA VAL A 19 35.04 7.56 -38.28
C VAL A 19 34.07 6.85 -37.31
N THR A 20 32.95 7.38 -36.74
CA THR A 20 32.21 8.66 -36.71
C THR A 20 31.11 8.60 -35.61
N ASN A 21 30.77 9.77 -35.06
CA ASN A 21 29.44 10.27 -34.65
C ASN A 21 28.62 9.64 -33.50
N GLU A 22 28.44 10.48 -32.47
CA GLU A 22 27.18 10.90 -31.82
C GLU A 22 26.16 9.89 -31.28
N SER A 23 25.68 10.20 -30.06
CA SER A 23 24.49 9.72 -29.33
C SER A 23 24.57 8.33 -28.67
N ASN A 24 24.96 8.30 -27.39
CA ASN A 24 24.84 7.11 -26.54
C ASN A 24 24.27 7.41 -25.14
N ASP A 25 23.48 8.48 -25.00
CA ASP A 25 22.61 8.70 -23.84
C ASP A 25 21.16 8.45 -24.29
N LEU A 26 20.56 7.37 -23.76
CA LEU A 26 19.12 6.95 -23.80
C LEU A 26 18.90 5.48 -24.21
N LYS A 27 19.61 4.51 -23.60
CA LYS A 27 19.18 3.10 -23.58
C LYS A 27 19.58 2.41 -22.29
N ASN A 28 18.84 2.65 -21.21
CA ASN A 28 18.79 1.74 -20.05
C ASN A 28 17.57 2.03 -19.15
N ILE A 29 16.40 2.12 -19.78
CA ILE A 29 15.11 2.01 -19.10
C ILE A 29 14.39 0.86 -19.79
N ASP A 30 14.75 -0.38 -19.47
CA ASP A 30 13.98 -1.58 -19.82
C ASP A 30 14.50 -2.73 -18.95
N ASN A 31 14.05 -2.77 -17.70
CA ASN A 31 14.09 -3.97 -16.86
C ASN A 31 12.97 -3.89 -15.81
N TYR A 32 11.75 -3.69 -16.30
CA TYR A 32 10.58 -4.30 -15.65
C TYR A 32 10.49 -5.74 -16.17
N PRO A 33 10.03 -6.73 -15.39
CA PRO A 33 9.68 -8.03 -15.95
C PRO A 33 8.43 -7.85 -16.83
N SER A 34 8.65 -7.38 -18.06
CA SER A 34 7.69 -7.42 -19.14
C SER A 34 7.43 -8.88 -19.45
N ASN A 35 6.18 -9.31 -19.34
CA ASN A 35 5.73 -10.63 -19.74
C ASN A 35 6.39 -11.78 -18.96
N LEU A 36 6.19 -11.84 -17.63
CA LEU A 36 6.01 -13.15 -17.02
C LEU A 36 4.72 -13.74 -17.61
N GLU A 37 4.93 -14.36 -18.76
CA GLU A 37 4.04 -14.94 -19.75
C GLU A 37 2.60 -15.17 -19.30
N LEU A 38 1.68 -14.30 -19.75
CA LEU A 38 0.26 -14.63 -19.87
C LEU A 38 0.08 -16.01 -20.55
N THR A 39 0.94 -16.34 -21.52
CA THR A 39 1.00 -17.63 -22.22
C THR A 39 1.35 -18.81 -21.32
N SER A 40 2.19 -18.64 -20.29
CA SER A 40 2.55 -19.69 -19.32
C SER A 40 1.40 -19.99 -18.35
N ILE A 41 0.63 -18.96 -17.97
CA ILE A 41 -0.55 -19.10 -17.12
C ILE A 41 -1.71 -19.74 -17.90
N LEU A 42 -1.84 -19.42 -19.20
CA LEU A 42 -2.84 -19.98 -20.12
C LEU A 42 -2.57 -21.46 -20.46
N SER A 43 -1.31 -21.90 -20.53
CA SER A 43 -0.95 -23.28 -20.88
C SER A 43 -1.22 -24.28 -19.73
N LEU A 44 -1.26 -23.81 -18.49
CA LEU A 44 -1.52 -24.62 -17.28
C LEU A 44 -2.98 -25.06 -17.10
N TYR A 45 -3.92 -24.52 -17.88
CA TYR A 45 -5.35 -24.79 -17.70
C TYR A 45 -6.08 -24.97 -19.04
N LYS A 46 -6.42 -26.22 -19.37
CA LYS A 46 -7.40 -26.53 -20.42
C LYS A 46 -8.77 -26.87 -19.83
N PRO A 47 -9.67 -25.90 -19.54
CA PRO A 47 -11.08 -26.20 -19.37
C PRO A 47 -11.83 -25.97 -20.69
N LYS A 48 -12.80 -26.84 -20.97
CA LYS A 48 -13.76 -26.75 -22.10
C LYS A 48 -14.56 -25.43 -22.14
N SER A 49 -14.43 -24.54 -21.15
CA SER A 49 -15.12 -23.25 -21.05
C SER A 49 -14.35 -22.05 -21.59
N MET A 50 -13.04 -22.17 -21.87
CA MET A 50 -12.24 -21.00 -22.29
C MET A 50 -12.62 -20.52 -23.70
N ALA A 51 -12.97 -21.43 -24.60
CA ALA A 51 -13.41 -21.09 -25.95
C ALA A 51 -14.69 -20.23 -25.95
N LYS A 52 -15.62 -20.49 -25.03
CA LYS A 52 -16.86 -19.71 -24.89
C LYS A 52 -16.58 -18.30 -24.35
N LEU A 53 -15.70 -18.19 -23.36
CA LEU A 53 -15.29 -16.90 -22.79
C LEU A 53 -14.50 -16.06 -23.78
N LEU A 54 -13.58 -16.67 -24.53
CA LEU A 54 -12.87 -16.01 -25.63
C LEU A 54 -13.85 -15.56 -26.72
N ALA A 55 -14.87 -16.35 -27.05
CA ALA A 55 -15.91 -15.95 -28.00
C ALA A 55 -16.76 -14.77 -27.51
N GLU A 56 -17.12 -14.74 -26.22
CA GLU A 56 -17.83 -13.60 -25.61
C GLU A 56 -16.95 -12.35 -25.54
N TRP A 57 -15.64 -12.50 -25.30
CA TRP A 57 -14.66 -11.40 -25.27
C TRP A 57 -14.25 -10.91 -26.67
N SER A 58 -14.45 -11.73 -27.69
CA SER A 58 -14.26 -11.38 -29.10
C SER A 58 -15.37 -10.47 -29.63
N ILE A 59 -16.41 -10.21 -28.83
CA ILE A 59 -17.45 -9.24 -29.14
C ILE A 59 -16.90 -7.87 -28.72
N PRO A 60 -16.47 -7.00 -29.67
CA PRO A 60 -16.03 -5.66 -29.31
C PRO A 60 -17.18 -4.93 -28.63
N THR A 61 -16.92 -4.43 -27.42
CA THR A 61 -17.86 -3.55 -26.71
C THR A 61 -18.16 -2.34 -27.59
N VAL A 62 -19.44 -2.05 -27.80
CA VAL A 62 -19.91 -0.91 -28.62
C VAL A 62 -19.68 0.43 -27.91
N SER A 63 -19.29 0.40 -26.63
CA SER A 63 -19.00 1.60 -25.85
C SER A 63 -17.74 2.29 -26.37
N LYS A 64 -17.92 3.54 -26.80
CA LYS A 64 -16.84 4.46 -27.21
C LYS A 64 -16.47 5.44 -26.10
N GLU A 65 -17.02 5.27 -24.90
CA GLU A 65 -16.77 6.15 -23.78
C GLU A 65 -15.36 5.93 -23.24
N ILE A 66 -14.58 7.02 -23.16
CA ILE A 66 -13.31 7.02 -22.44
C ILE A 66 -13.64 7.06 -20.95
N VAL A 67 -13.59 5.91 -20.30
CA VAL A 67 -13.80 5.82 -18.85
C VAL A 67 -12.45 5.87 -18.16
N VAL A 68 -12.27 6.83 -17.25
CA VAL A 68 -11.07 6.90 -16.41
C VAL A 68 -10.99 5.63 -15.56
N TRP A 69 -9.88 4.89 -15.67
CA TRP A 69 -9.67 3.67 -14.90
C TRP A 69 -9.90 3.91 -13.40
N GLY A 70 -10.77 3.11 -12.79
CA GLY A 70 -11.09 3.19 -11.36
C GLY A 70 -12.24 4.10 -10.95
N THR A 71 -12.93 4.74 -11.90
CA THR A 71 -14.08 5.62 -11.59
C THR A 71 -15.43 4.90 -11.52
N HIS A 72 -15.53 3.68 -12.06
CA HIS A 72 -16.78 2.92 -12.18
C HIS A 72 -16.62 1.48 -11.68
N PHE A 73 -16.13 1.34 -10.45
CA PHE A 73 -16.14 0.05 -9.78
C PHE A 73 -17.47 -0.17 -9.08
N GLU A 74 -18.34 -0.98 -9.69
CA GLU A 74 -19.56 -1.41 -9.02
C GLU A 74 -19.26 -2.19 -7.73
N LEU A 75 -20.18 -2.11 -6.77
CA LEU A 75 -20.10 -2.90 -5.55
C LEU A 75 -20.04 -4.39 -5.89
N GLY A 76 -19.12 -5.12 -5.27
CA GLY A 76 -18.96 -6.57 -5.46
C GLY A 76 -20.05 -7.41 -4.77
N ILE A 77 -21.02 -6.76 -4.12
CA ILE A 77 -22.12 -7.39 -3.37
C ILE A 77 -23.02 -8.17 -4.32
N GLY A 78 -23.43 -9.37 -3.93
CA GLY A 78 -24.39 -10.18 -4.70
C GLY A 78 -23.83 -10.82 -5.97
N ARG A 79 -22.63 -10.42 -6.44
CA ARG A 79 -21.92 -11.11 -7.51
C ARG A 79 -21.48 -12.49 -6.98
N PRO A 80 -21.65 -13.60 -7.72
CA PRO A 80 -21.22 -14.91 -7.24
C PRO A 80 -19.71 -14.95 -6.93
N ILE A 81 -19.30 -15.73 -5.91
CA ILE A 81 -17.88 -16.06 -5.65
C ILE A 81 -17.31 -16.90 -6.79
N SER A 82 -18.18 -17.56 -7.56
CA SER A 82 -17.88 -18.38 -8.73
C SER A 82 -17.56 -17.56 -9.99
N SER A 83 -17.06 -16.33 -9.83
CA SER A 83 -16.27 -15.74 -10.91
C SER A 83 -15.11 -16.69 -11.19
N PRO A 84 -14.85 -17.04 -12.46
CA PRO A 84 -13.73 -17.90 -12.79
C PRO A 84 -12.43 -17.40 -12.13
N LYS A 85 -11.60 -18.31 -11.58
CA LYS A 85 -10.36 -17.95 -10.88
C LYS A 85 -9.48 -16.97 -11.67
N TYR A 86 -9.50 -17.02 -13.01
CA TYR A 86 -8.74 -16.11 -13.85
C TYR A 86 -9.23 -14.65 -13.72
N LEU A 87 -10.54 -14.39 -13.55
CA LEU A 87 -11.05 -13.04 -13.37
C LEU A 87 -10.45 -12.38 -12.13
N SER A 88 -10.17 -13.14 -11.07
CA SER A 88 -9.53 -12.59 -9.86
C SER A 88 -8.13 -12.04 -10.12
N HIS A 89 -7.41 -12.56 -11.11
CA HIS A 89 -6.08 -12.08 -11.50
C HIS A 89 -6.13 -10.78 -12.32
N LEU A 90 -7.30 -10.45 -12.87
CA LEU A 90 -7.53 -9.20 -13.59
C LEU A 90 -7.84 -8.02 -12.66
N TYR A 91 -8.21 -8.29 -11.41
CA TYR A 91 -8.44 -7.24 -10.44
C TYR A 91 -7.11 -6.67 -9.96
N THR A 92 -6.82 -5.46 -10.40
CA THR A 92 -5.71 -4.64 -9.91
C THR A 92 -6.24 -3.55 -8.98
N LEU A 93 -5.44 -3.19 -7.97
CA LEU A 93 -5.77 -2.07 -7.10
C LEU A 93 -5.52 -0.77 -7.86
N THR A 94 -6.45 0.18 -7.76
CA THR A 94 -6.15 1.55 -8.20
C THR A 94 -5.07 2.16 -7.32
N PRO A 95 -4.31 3.17 -7.80
CA PRO A 95 -3.34 3.86 -6.96
C PRO A 95 -3.94 4.40 -5.64
N TYR A 96 -5.18 4.86 -5.69
CA TYR A 96 -5.91 5.32 -4.51
C TYR A 96 -6.23 4.17 -3.55
N GLN A 97 -6.81 3.07 -4.03
CA GLN A 97 -7.10 1.89 -3.21
C GLN A 97 -5.84 1.31 -2.57
N PHE A 98 -4.75 1.24 -3.35
CA PHE A 98 -3.45 0.80 -2.87
C PHE A 98 -2.98 1.70 -1.72
N SER A 99 -2.97 3.02 -1.89
CA SER A 99 -2.56 3.98 -0.85
C SER A 99 -3.39 3.85 0.43
N VAL A 100 -4.71 3.68 0.30
CA VAL A 100 -5.63 3.47 1.42
C VAL A 100 -5.29 2.16 2.15
N ILE A 101 -5.12 1.07 1.41
CA ILE A 101 -4.77 -0.22 1.99
C ILE A 101 -3.41 -0.16 2.70
N ILE A 102 -2.38 0.45 2.11
CA ILE A 102 -1.06 0.59 2.77
C ILE A 102 -1.19 1.37 4.09
N GLY A 103 -1.95 2.47 4.11
CA GLY A 103 -2.18 3.24 5.34
C GLY A 103 -2.93 2.46 6.42
N LEU A 104 -3.93 1.68 6.02
CA LEU A 104 -4.64 0.76 6.92
C LEU A 104 -3.74 -0.39 7.38
N MET A 105 -2.88 -0.90 6.49
CA MET A 105 -1.89 -1.92 6.80
C MET A 105 -0.82 -1.40 7.75
N LEU A 106 -0.50 -0.11 7.77
CA LEU A 106 0.37 0.44 8.81
C LEU A 106 -0.34 0.56 10.18
N SER A 107 -1.68 0.50 10.19
CA SER A 107 -2.52 0.61 11.39
C SER A 107 -3.31 -0.66 11.75
N ASP A 108 -4.63 -0.53 11.95
CA ASP A 108 -5.55 -1.58 12.43
C ASP A 108 -5.90 -2.64 11.36
N GLY A 109 -5.49 -2.43 10.11
CA GLY A 109 -5.73 -3.36 9.02
C GLY A 109 -4.89 -4.62 9.15
N TRP A 110 -5.47 -5.75 8.73
CA TRP A 110 -4.77 -7.03 8.65
C TRP A 110 -5.07 -7.74 7.33
N THR A 111 -4.17 -8.64 6.97
CA THR A 111 -4.41 -9.59 5.89
C THR A 111 -4.27 -11.02 6.39
N ASN A 112 -5.02 -11.94 5.81
CA ASN A 112 -4.89 -13.37 6.11
C ASN A 112 -5.01 -14.24 4.85
N ILE A 113 -4.15 -15.24 4.77
CA ILE A 113 -4.22 -16.31 3.75
C ILE A 113 -4.91 -17.53 4.39
N GLY A 114 -5.78 -18.19 3.63
CA GLY A 114 -6.48 -19.37 4.14
C GLY A 114 -5.52 -20.56 4.31
N LYS A 115 -5.64 -21.29 5.42
CA LYS A 115 -4.79 -22.46 5.71
C LYS A 115 -5.07 -23.69 4.83
N THR A 116 -6.12 -23.65 4.00
CA THR A 116 -6.50 -24.76 3.11
C THR A 116 -5.95 -24.50 1.71
N SER A 117 -5.46 -25.53 1.04
CA SER A 117 -4.96 -25.50 -0.35
C SER A 117 -5.89 -24.85 -1.39
N ARG A 118 -7.18 -24.67 -1.07
CA ARG A 118 -8.17 -24.00 -1.93
C ARG A 118 -8.15 -22.46 -1.84
N ASN A 119 -7.55 -21.87 -0.81
CA ASN A 119 -7.53 -20.42 -0.57
C ASN A 119 -6.09 -19.89 -0.55
N ILE A 120 -5.45 -19.89 -1.73
CA ILE A 120 -4.07 -19.40 -1.90
C ILE A 120 -3.94 -17.87 -1.74
N ASN A 121 -5.06 -17.13 -1.89
CA ASN A 121 -5.04 -15.68 -1.92
C ASN A 121 -5.37 -15.05 -0.56
N ALA A 122 -4.79 -13.88 -0.30
CA ALA A 122 -5.05 -13.13 0.91
C ALA A 122 -6.40 -12.41 0.85
N ARG A 123 -7.02 -12.24 2.03
CA ARG A 123 -8.13 -11.32 2.27
C ARG A 123 -7.62 -10.15 3.11
N PHE A 124 -8.17 -8.98 2.88
CA PHE A 124 -7.98 -7.81 3.73
C PHE A 124 -9.14 -7.71 4.71
N GLY A 125 -8.84 -7.31 5.95
CA GLY A 125 -9.83 -7.07 6.99
C GLY A 125 -9.55 -5.78 7.74
N LEU A 126 -10.63 -5.15 8.19
CA LEU A 126 -10.61 -3.98 9.06
C LEU A 126 -11.77 -4.09 10.06
N LYS A 127 -11.51 -3.82 11.33
CA LYS A 127 -12.53 -3.80 12.39
C LYS A 127 -12.43 -2.47 13.11
N GLN A 128 -13.57 -1.82 13.30
CA GLN A 128 -13.67 -0.56 14.02
C GLN A 128 -14.85 -0.56 14.98
N SER A 129 -14.78 0.26 16.01
CA SER A 129 -15.93 0.50 16.90
C SER A 129 -17.08 1.14 16.14
N ILE A 130 -18.32 0.87 16.54
CA ILE A 130 -19.51 1.40 15.88
C ILE A 130 -19.55 2.94 15.81
N LYS A 131 -18.92 3.63 16.78
CA LYS A 131 -18.76 5.10 16.75
C LYS A 131 -17.98 5.62 15.54
N HIS A 132 -17.16 4.78 14.92
CA HIS A 132 -16.38 5.10 13.73
C HIS A 132 -17.02 4.52 12.45
N PHE A 133 -18.33 4.25 12.48
CA PHE A 133 -19.09 3.78 11.32
C PHE A 133 -18.84 4.60 10.04
N PRO A 134 -18.88 5.95 10.05
CA PRO A 134 -18.70 6.74 8.82
C PRO A 134 -17.37 6.43 8.12
N PHE A 135 -16.29 6.28 8.88
CA PHE A 135 -14.99 5.92 8.35
C PHE A 135 -14.95 4.51 7.78
N LEU A 136 -15.48 3.52 8.53
CA LEU A 136 -15.49 2.15 8.04
C LEU A 136 -16.40 1.99 6.81
N TRP A 137 -17.49 2.77 6.73
CA TRP A 137 -18.34 2.85 5.56
C TRP A 137 -17.62 3.50 4.37
N LYS A 138 -16.85 4.57 4.58
CA LYS A 138 -16.00 5.15 3.53
C LYS A 138 -14.99 4.14 3.00
N VAL A 139 -14.29 3.40 3.88
CA VAL A 139 -13.38 2.33 3.46
C VAL A 139 -14.14 1.25 2.66
N PHE A 140 -15.35 0.89 3.07
CA PHE A 140 -16.21 -0.02 2.33
C PHE A 140 -16.54 0.49 0.93
N LEU A 141 -16.90 1.76 0.77
CA LEU A 141 -17.18 2.34 -0.56
C LEU A 141 -15.93 2.34 -1.44
N ILE A 142 -14.76 2.61 -0.87
CA ILE A 142 -13.48 2.60 -1.60
C ILE A 142 -13.10 1.18 -2.06
N LEU A 143 -13.31 0.17 -1.21
CA LEU A 143 -12.93 -1.22 -1.47
C LEU A 143 -14.10 -2.11 -1.90
N GLY A 144 -15.25 -1.51 -2.21
CA GLY A 144 -16.53 -2.21 -2.35
C GLY A 144 -16.53 -3.24 -3.47
N ASN A 145 -15.76 -3.01 -4.54
CA ASN A 145 -15.54 -3.97 -5.62
C ASN A 145 -14.79 -5.23 -5.19
N LEU A 146 -14.00 -5.15 -4.13
CA LEU A 146 -13.27 -6.28 -3.55
C LEU A 146 -14.11 -7.02 -2.49
N CYS A 147 -15.21 -6.43 -2.02
CA CYS A 147 -16.07 -7.00 -0.99
C CYS A 147 -17.20 -7.84 -1.59
N GLY A 148 -17.47 -9.01 -0.98
CA GLY A 148 -18.62 -9.84 -1.36
C GLY A 148 -19.89 -9.56 -0.54
N SER A 149 -19.75 -8.81 0.55
CA SER A 149 -20.81 -8.46 1.50
C SER A 149 -20.53 -7.09 2.11
N THR A 150 -21.56 -6.47 2.69
CA THR A 150 -21.41 -5.27 3.52
C THR A 150 -20.64 -5.58 4.81
N PRO A 151 -20.15 -4.55 5.52
CA PRO A 151 -19.59 -4.74 6.85
C PRO A 151 -20.56 -5.45 7.81
N THR A 152 -20.03 -6.35 8.63
CA THR A 152 -20.80 -7.18 9.56
C THR A 152 -20.75 -6.61 10.98
N LEU A 153 -21.90 -6.63 11.67
CA LEU A 153 -21.96 -6.26 13.08
C LEU A 153 -21.35 -7.37 13.93
N THR A 154 -20.45 -6.98 14.81
CA THR A 154 -19.78 -7.85 15.78
C THR A 154 -19.96 -7.28 17.17
N LYS A 155 -20.04 -8.15 18.17
CA LYS A 155 -20.12 -7.77 19.58
C LYS A 155 -19.00 -8.44 20.37
N THR A 156 -18.45 -7.74 21.35
CA THR A 156 -17.41 -8.26 22.23
C THR A 156 -17.71 -7.84 23.66
N ILE A 157 -17.58 -8.76 24.61
CA ILE A 157 -17.72 -8.47 26.04
C ILE A 157 -16.32 -8.31 26.61
N MET A 158 -16.01 -7.14 27.15
CA MET A 158 -14.74 -6.87 27.82
C MET A 158 -15.02 -6.34 29.23
N ARG A 159 -14.46 -7.01 30.25
CA ARG A 159 -14.65 -6.64 31.67
C ARG A 159 -16.13 -6.41 32.04
N GLY A 160 -17.01 -7.31 31.58
CA GLY A 160 -18.46 -7.24 31.82
C GLY A 160 -19.23 -6.20 31.01
N LYS A 161 -18.57 -5.38 30.20
CA LYS A 161 -19.21 -4.36 29.34
C LYS A 161 -19.32 -4.86 27.90
N LEU A 162 -20.48 -4.62 27.29
CA LEU A 162 -20.77 -4.97 25.90
C LEU A 162 -20.30 -3.86 24.96
N PHE A 163 -19.49 -4.22 23.96
CA PHE A 163 -19.01 -3.31 22.92
C PHE A 163 -19.48 -3.78 21.54
N TYR A 164 -19.92 -2.83 20.72
CA TYR A 164 -20.30 -3.06 19.33
C TYR A 164 -19.22 -2.55 18.38
N SER A 165 -18.94 -3.35 17.37
CA SER A 165 -17.96 -3.07 16.32
C SER A 165 -18.47 -3.53 14.97
N LEU A 166 -17.99 -2.91 13.91
CA LEU A 166 -18.21 -3.36 12.54
C LEU A 166 -16.92 -3.93 11.97
N GLN A 167 -17.06 -5.00 11.19
CA GLN A 167 -15.95 -5.64 10.52
C GLN A 167 -16.17 -5.64 9.01
N LEU A 168 -15.23 -5.07 8.28
CA LEU A 168 -15.10 -5.18 6.84
C LEU A 168 -14.15 -6.34 6.53
N GLN A 169 -14.51 -7.16 5.54
CA GLN A 169 -13.64 -8.19 5.00
C GLN A 169 -13.81 -8.29 3.49
N THR A 170 -12.70 -8.32 2.77
CA THR A 170 -12.71 -8.50 1.31
C THR A 170 -12.79 -9.97 0.93
N ARG A 171 -13.01 -10.21 -0.36
CA ARG A 171 -12.75 -11.49 -1.01
C ARG A 171 -11.26 -11.80 -0.99
N ALA A 172 -10.94 -13.09 -1.20
CA ALA A 172 -9.56 -13.52 -1.35
C ALA A 172 -9.10 -13.19 -2.76
N MET A 173 -8.08 -12.34 -2.91
CA MET A 173 -7.68 -11.80 -4.22
C MET A 173 -6.16 -11.78 -4.39
N PRO A 174 -5.62 -12.09 -5.59
CA PRO A 174 -4.18 -12.07 -5.85
C PRO A 174 -3.52 -10.72 -5.55
N CYS A 175 -4.17 -9.61 -5.88
CA CYS A 175 -3.65 -8.27 -5.59
C CYS A 175 -3.45 -8.01 -4.08
N LEU A 176 -4.27 -8.62 -3.22
CA LEU A 176 -4.12 -8.55 -1.76
C LEU A 176 -3.04 -9.49 -1.26
N THR A 177 -2.74 -10.58 -1.99
CA THR A 177 -1.61 -11.46 -1.69
C THR A 177 -0.29 -10.72 -1.84
N ILE A 178 -0.17 -9.82 -2.83
CA ILE A 178 1.00 -8.96 -2.99
C ILE A 178 1.18 -8.10 -1.73
N ILE A 179 0.12 -7.41 -1.29
CA ILE A 179 0.14 -6.61 -0.05
C ILE A 179 0.49 -7.46 1.18
N HIS A 180 -0.10 -8.65 1.31
CA HIS A 180 0.21 -9.56 2.41
C HIS A 180 1.71 -9.88 2.45
N ASN A 181 2.31 -10.22 1.31
CA ASN A 181 3.72 -10.58 1.24
C ASN A 181 4.66 -9.39 1.52
N MET A 182 4.20 -8.16 1.31
CA MET A 182 4.94 -6.95 1.72
C MET A 182 4.99 -6.80 3.24
N PHE A 183 3.87 -7.08 3.93
CA PHE A 183 3.69 -6.78 5.36
C PHE A 183 3.80 -7.99 6.29
N TYR A 184 3.76 -9.22 5.79
CA TYR A 184 3.77 -10.42 6.64
C TYR A 184 4.89 -11.38 6.26
N LYS A 185 5.75 -11.69 7.23
CA LYS A 185 6.71 -12.81 7.20
C LYS A 185 6.41 -13.75 8.37
N ASP A 186 7.09 -13.55 9.50
CA ASP A 186 6.82 -14.25 10.78
C ASP A 186 5.95 -13.42 11.75
N GLY A 187 5.45 -12.30 11.24
CA GLY A 187 4.73 -11.27 11.95
C GLY A 187 4.50 -10.09 11.00
N LYS A 188 3.77 -9.10 11.47
CA LYS A 188 3.52 -7.87 10.73
C LYS A 188 4.79 -7.00 10.76
N ILE A 189 5.30 -6.65 9.59
CA ILE A 189 6.55 -5.89 9.39
C ILE A 189 6.30 -4.61 8.60
N VAL A 190 7.23 -3.67 8.67
CA VAL A 190 7.27 -2.51 7.77
C VAL A 190 8.11 -2.87 6.52
N PRO A 191 7.57 -2.73 5.29
CA PRO A 191 8.32 -2.97 4.07
C PRO A 191 9.58 -2.08 3.97
N LYS A 192 10.69 -2.61 3.46
CA LYS A 192 11.96 -1.84 3.34
C LYS A 192 11.85 -0.66 2.37
N ASP A 193 11.02 -0.83 1.36
CA ASP A 193 10.64 0.12 0.32
C ASP A 193 9.42 0.97 0.72
N ILE A 194 9.08 1.05 2.02
CA ILE A 194 7.94 1.88 2.50
C ILE A 194 8.07 3.35 2.11
N TYR A 195 9.30 3.82 1.83
CA TYR A 195 9.50 5.11 1.20
C TYR A 195 8.67 5.19 -0.07
N GLU A 196 8.69 4.26 -1.02
CA GLU A 196 7.93 4.39 -2.28
C GLU A 196 6.40 4.48 -2.10
N TYR A 197 5.86 3.97 -1.00
CA TYR A 197 4.40 3.84 -0.82
C TYR A 197 3.76 4.84 0.14
N LEU A 198 4.52 5.36 1.12
CA LEU A 198 3.97 6.24 2.17
C LEU A 198 3.72 7.66 1.64
N ASN A 199 2.65 7.82 0.85
CA ASN A 199 2.16 9.09 0.29
C ASN A 199 1.15 9.79 1.25
N PRO A 200 0.65 11.01 0.92
CA PRO A 200 -0.26 11.75 1.80
C PRO A 200 -1.54 11.01 2.19
N ILE A 201 -2.11 10.22 1.26
CA ILE A 201 -3.31 9.40 1.52
C ILE A 201 -2.96 8.29 2.52
N CYS A 202 -1.86 7.57 2.28
CA CYS A 202 -1.38 6.52 3.18
C CYS A 202 -1.14 7.08 4.59
N LEU A 203 -0.49 8.24 4.71
CA LEU A 203 -0.23 8.90 5.98
C LEU A 203 -1.53 9.29 6.70
N ALA A 204 -2.52 9.83 5.97
CA ALA A 204 -3.82 10.17 6.54
C ALA A 204 -4.55 8.94 7.10
N PHE A 205 -4.59 7.83 6.35
CA PHE A 205 -5.23 6.59 6.80
C PHE A 205 -4.49 5.93 7.97
N TRP A 206 -3.16 6.01 7.99
CA TRP A 206 -2.37 5.56 9.12
C TRP A 206 -2.69 6.37 10.40
N ILE A 207 -2.77 7.70 10.31
CA ILE A 207 -3.14 8.58 11.42
C ILE A 207 -4.59 8.33 11.88
N MET A 208 -5.52 8.10 10.96
CA MET A 208 -6.90 7.78 11.33
C MET A 208 -6.99 6.51 12.17
N GLY A 209 -6.20 5.48 11.85
CA GLY A 209 -6.09 4.27 12.68
C GLY A 209 -5.39 4.52 14.01
N ASP A 210 -4.10 4.87 13.97
CA ASP A 210 -3.20 4.82 15.14
C ASP A 210 -2.73 6.18 15.68
N GLY A 211 -3.21 7.28 15.11
CA GLY A 211 -2.92 8.62 15.59
C GLY A 211 -3.61 8.95 16.90
N SER A 212 -2.90 9.66 17.78
CA SER A 212 -3.41 10.17 19.05
C SER A 212 -2.82 11.56 19.32
N TYR A 213 -3.65 12.59 19.22
CA TYR A 213 -3.25 13.95 19.61
C TYR A 213 -2.98 14.01 21.12
N GLN A 214 -1.89 14.65 21.51
CA GLN A 214 -1.52 14.84 22.91
C GLN A 214 -1.79 16.28 23.35
N SER A 215 -2.05 16.47 24.65
CA SER A 215 -2.29 17.80 25.25
C SER A 215 -1.14 18.78 25.06
N SER A 216 0.09 18.30 24.86
CA SER A 216 1.26 19.12 24.56
C SER A 216 1.25 19.74 23.16
N GLY A 217 0.27 19.42 22.32
CA GLY A 217 0.15 19.91 20.95
C GLY A 217 0.88 19.07 19.91
N SER A 218 1.28 17.85 20.28
CA SER A 218 2.00 16.89 19.44
C SER A 218 1.09 15.75 19.01
N LEU A 219 1.52 14.99 18.00
CA LEU A 219 0.83 13.77 17.57
C LEU A 219 1.67 12.55 17.91
N LYS A 220 1.05 11.55 18.53
CA LYS A 220 1.65 10.24 18.78
C LYS A 220 1.07 9.22 17.82
N LEU A 221 1.91 8.44 17.16
CA LEU A 221 1.52 7.27 16.37
C LEU A 221 1.84 6.01 17.16
N CYS A 222 0.84 5.17 17.39
CA CYS A 222 1.03 3.87 18.02
C CYS A 222 1.71 2.91 17.04
N THR A 223 2.95 2.52 17.32
CA THR A 223 3.75 1.60 16.49
C THR A 223 4.27 0.43 17.32
N ASP A 224 3.54 0.09 18.39
CA ASP A 224 3.98 -0.86 19.43
C ASP A 224 4.19 -2.29 18.89
N SER A 225 3.66 -2.61 17.71
CA SER A 225 3.85 -3.90 17.04
C SER A 225 5.11 -4.00 16.20
N TYR A 226 5.80 -2.89 15.94
CA TYR A 226 6.99 -2.85 15.09
C TYR A 226 8.26 -2.81 15.93
N THR A 227 9.33 -3.35 15.36
CA THR A 227 10.67 -3.27 15.93
C THR A 227 11.21 -1.84 15.91
N TYR A 228 12.20 -1.54 16.75
CA TYR A 228 12.83 -0.22 16.76
C TYR A 228 13.38 0.19 15.38
N ALA A 229 13.99 -0.74 14.64
CA ALA A 229 14.52 -0.47 13.30
C ALA A 229 13.42 -0.09 12.29
N GLU A 230 12.26 -0.75 12.36
CA GLU A 230 11.10 -0.42 11.51
C GLU A 230 10.48 0.93 11.89
N VAL A 231 10.43 1.25 13.18
CA VAL A 231 10.00 2.58 13.66
C VAL A 231 10.94 3.67 13.14
N LEU A 232 12.25 3.46 13.19
CA LEU A 232 13.22 4.39 12.61
C LEU A 232 13.06 4.52 11.08
N LEU A 233 12.77 3.43 10.37
CA LEU A 233 12.49 3.49 8.93
C LEU A 233 11.29 4.39 8.64
N LEU A 234 10.18 4.22 9.36
CA LEU A 234 9.00 5.07 9.22
C LEU A 234 9.30 6.53 9.53
N MET A 235 10.03 6.80 10.61
CA MET A 235 10.45 8.15 10.97
C MET A 235 11.30 8.81 9.89
N ASN A 236 12.25 8.07 9.30
CA ASN A 236 13.10 8.59 8.22
C ASN A 236 12.25 9.02 7.02
N VAL A 237 11.20 8.28 6.68
CA VAL A 237 10.27 8.71 5.62
C VAL A 237 9.55 10.00 6.01
N LEU A 238 9.06 10.12 7.25
CA LEU A 238 8.38 11.33 7.73
C LEU A 238 9.28 12.57 7.66
N ILE A 239 10.55 12.42 8.07
CA ILE A 239 11.53 13.51 8.07
C ILE A 239 11.94 13.87 6.64
N ILE A 240 12.39 12.89 5.85
CA ILE A 240 13.00 13.13 4.53
C ILE A 240 11.94 13.59 3.52
N ARG A 241 10.77 12.94 3.47
CA ARG A 241 9.75 13.26 2.47
C ARG A 241 8.94 14.50 2.83
N TYR A 242 8.57 14.62 4.10
CA TYR A 242 7.56 15.60 4.52
C TYR A 242 8.11 16.73 5.36
N GLY A 243 9.38 16.69 5.76
CA GLY A 243 9.95 17.66 6.69
C GLY A 243 9.24 17.63 8.05
N ILE A 244 8.71 16.47 8.45
CA ILE A 244 8.02 16.31 9.74
C ILE A 244 9.03 15.87 10.78
N GLU A 245 9.29 16.75 11.75
CA GLU A 245 10.15 16.44 12.90
C GLU A 245 9.46 15.43 13.80
N CYS A 246 10.13 14.31 14.07
CA CYS A 246 9.64 13.28 14.98
C CYS A 246 10.77 12.53 15.67
N TRP A 247 10.46 11.87 16.78
CA TRP A 247 11.39 11.02 17.53
C TRP A 247 10.68 9.78 18.10
N PRO A 248 11.41 8.68 18.39
CA PRO A 248 10.80 7.51 18.98
C PRO A 248 10.70 7.69 20.50
N ILE A 249 9.64 7.16 21.09
CA ILE A 249 9.47 7.07 22.53
C ILE A 249 9.15 5.64 22.90
N GLU A 250 9.93 5.06 23.80
CA GLU A 250 9.61 3.77 24.40
C GLU A 250 8.48 3.95 25.43
N GLN A 251 7.40 3.20 25.26
CA GLN A 251 6.25 3.24 26.18
C GLN A 251 6.30 2.11 27.20
N ASN A 252 6.67 0.92 26.72
CA ASN A 252 6.94 -0.26 27.52
C ASN A 252 8.19 -0.92 26.94
N LYS A 253 8.74 -1.90 27.67
CA LYS A 253 9.91 -2.66 27.23
C LYS A 253 9.72 -3.17 25.79
N ASN A 254 10.58 -2.71 24.87
CA ASN A 254 10.58 -3.04 23.45
C ASN A 254 9.32 -2.61 22.66
N GLN A 255 8.57 -1.62 23.15
CA GLN A 255 7.41 -1.04 22.45
C GLN A 255 7.64 0.45 22.22
N TYR A 256 7.75 0.83 20.94
CA TYR A 256 8.11 2.18 20.53
C TYR A 256 6.95 2.85 19.81
N ARG A 257 6.76 4.14 20.09
CA ARG A 257 5.81 5.02 19.41
C ARG A 257 6.53 6.17 18.75
N ILE A 258 6.01 6.63 17.61
CA ILE A 258 6.53 7.81 16.95
C ILE A 258 5.83 9.03 17.54
N PHE A 259 6.62 10.01 17.94
CA PHE A 259 6.13 11.27 18.46
C PHE A 259 6.49 12.39 17.49
N ILE A 260 5.47 13.04 16.93
CA ILE A 260 5.59 14.13 15.97
C ILE A 260 5.58 15.47 16.72
N SER A 261 6.57 16.29 16.43
CA SER A 261 6.77 17.62 17.01
C SER A 261 5.54 18.51 16.82
N LYS A 262 5.18 19.28 17.85
CA LYS A 262 4.17 20.34 17.75
C LYS A 262 4.48 21.30 16.61
N LYS A 263 5.76 21.58 16.35
CA LYS A 263 6.22 22.49 15.29
C LYS A 263 5.85 21.99 13.89
N SER A 264 5.75 20.68 13.70
CA SER A 264 5.41 20.07 12.41
C SER A 264 3.91 19.82 12.22
N MET A 265 3.06 20.12 13.21
CA MET A 265 1.63 19.86 13.12
C MET A 265 0.94 20.65 12.01
N ASP A 266 1.35 21.89 11.75
CA ASP A 266 0.74 22.68 10.67
C ASP A 266 1.09 22.13 9.29
N THR A 267 2.35 21.71 9.09
CA THR A 267 2.78 21.00 7.88
C THR A 267 2.02 19.69 7.73
N LEU A 268 1.92 18.90 8.80
CA LEU A 268 1.20 17.64 8.80
C LEU A 268 -0.27 17.84 8.41
N ARG A 269 -0.99 18.77 9.05
CA ARG A 269 -2.39 19.07 8.76
C ARG A 269 -2.60 19.43 7.28
N LYS A 270 -1.75 20.29 6.71
CA LYS A 270 -1.83 20.65 5.28
C LYS A 270 -1.75 19.43 4.37
N ILE A 271 -0.93 18.45 4.72
CA ILE A 271 -0.72 17.23 3.93
C ILE A 271 -1.91 16.26 4.07
N VAL A 272 -2.41 16.04 5.29
CA VAL A 272 -3.33 14.92 5.58
C VAL A 272 -4.80 15.32 5.61
N THR A 273 -5.13 16.56 5.99
CA THR A 273 -6.53 17.01 6.15
C THR A 273 -7.40 16.76 4.91
N PRO A 274 -6.92 16.97 3.65
CA PRO A 274 -7.72 16.69 2.45
C PRO A 274 -8.13 15.22 2.28
N HIS A 275 -7.46 14.29 2.96
CA HIS A 275 -7.67 12.85 2.83
C HIS A 275 -8.30 12.22 4.08
N MET A 276 -8.47 13.00 5.16
CA MET A 276 -9.06 12.51 6.41
C MET A 276 -10.58 12.53 6.38
N GLU A 277 -11.19 11.64 7.16
CA GLU A 277 -12.62 11.65 7.41
C GLU A 277 -12.97 12.63 8.55
N PRO A 278 -14.06 13.43 8.44
CA PRO A 278 -14.41 14.42 9.46
C PRO A 278 -14.46 13.86 10.89
N CYS A 279 -14.95 12.63 11.06
CA CYS A 279 -15.04 11.99 12.38
C CYS A 279 -13.68 11.65 13.02
N PHE A 280 -12.56 11.85 12.30
CA PHE A 280 -11.20 11.65 12.78
C PHE A 280 -10.35 12.93 12.82
N LEU A 281 -10.87 14.09 12.43
CA LEU A 281 -10.13 15.36 12.46
C LEU A 281 -9.67 15.74 13.88
N TYR A 282 -10.41 15.31 14.91
CA TYR A 282 -10.00 15.48 16.31
C TYR A 282 -8.61 14.87 16.61
N LYS A 283 -8.16 13.86 15.84
CA LYS A 283 -6.83 13.24 15.98
C LYS A 283 -5.68 14.16 15.57
N ILE A 284 -5.96 15.23 14.83
CA ILE A 284 -4.99 16.27 14.45
C ILE A 284 -5.37 17.65 15.04
N HIS A 285 -6.32 17.65 15.99
CA HIS A 285 -6.84 18.84 16.66
C HIS A 285 -7.47 19.85 15.71
N LEU A 286 -8.39 19.35 14.89
CA LEU A 286 -9.31 20.10 14.03
C LEU A 286 -10.76 19.65 14.27
#